data_AF-A0A328TJX0-F1
#
_entry.id   AF-A0A328TJX0-F1
#
_cell.length_a   1.000
_cell.length_b   1.000
_cell.length_c   1.000
_cell.angle_alpha   90.00
_cell.angle_beta   90.00
_cell.angle_gamma   90.00
#
_symmetry.space_group_name_H-M   'P 1'
#
loop_
_entity.id
_entity.type
_entity.pdbx_description
1 polymer ?
#
loop_
_entity_poly.entity_id
_entity_poly.type
_entity_poly.pdbx_seq_one_letter_code
_entity_poly.pdbx_strand_id
1 'polypeptide(L)' 'MEADAAAICEAITSKWNNGVVEGHVNRLKMLKRRIYGRAEFELLRQRVMSPLA' A
#
# COMPACT_ATOMS: atom_id res chain seq x y z
N MET A 1 0.33 -0.51 -22.29
CA MET A 1 0.97 -1.15 -21.12
C MET A 1 2.47 -1.33 -21.33
N GLU A 2 2.94 -1.78 -22.50
CA GLU A 2 4.39 -1.99 -22.73
C GLU A 2 5.22 -0.68 -22.68
N ALA A 3 4.65 0.45 -23.08
CA ALA A 3 5.35 1.74 -23.08
C ALA A 3 5.79 2.23 -21.69
N ASP A 4 5.08 1.83 -20.62
CA ASP A 4 5.36 2.29 -19.25
C ASP A 4 6.28 1.33 -18.49
N ALA A 5 6.59 0.16 -19.04
CA ALA A 5 7.32 -0.89 -18.33
C ALA A 5 8.72 -0.42 -17.90
N ALA A 6 9.43 0.29 -18.77
CA ALA A 6 10.76 0.82 -18.46
C ALA A 6 10.71 1.88 -17.34
N ALA A 7 9.70 2.76 -17.37
CA ALA A 7 9.51 3.80 -16.35
C ALA A 7 9.15 3.20 -14.99
N ILE A 8 8.32 2.15 -14.97
CA ILE A 8 7.96 1.43 -13.74
C ILE A 8 9.18 0.70 -13.16
N CYS A 9 9.97 0.02 -13.99
CA CYS A 9 11.21 -0.62 -13.54
C CYS A 9 12.14 0.40 -12.88
N GLU A 10 12.41 1.53 -13.55
CA GLU A 10 13.28 2.57 -13.01
C GLU A 10 12.72 3.18 -11.72
N ALA A 11 11.41 3.43 -11.63
CA ALA A 11 10.78 3.95 -10.42
C ALA A 11 10.96 3.03 -9.20
N ILE A 12 11.15 1.72 -9.41
CA ILE A 12 11.37 0.74 -8.34
C ILE A 12 12.87 0.55 -8.06
N THR A 13 13.71 0.49 -9.10
CA THR A 13 15.15 0.17 -8.96
C THR A 13 16.01 1.38 -8.65
N SER A 14 15.56 2.59 -8.98
CA SER A 14 16.35 3.80 -8.75
C SER A 14 16.66 4.00 -7.27
N LYS A 15 17.87 4.47 -6.97
CA LYS A 15 18.28 4.89 -5.62
C LYS A 15 17.40 6.03 -5.09
N TRP A 16 16.88 6.86 -6.00
CA TRP A 16 15.98 7.96 -5.69
C TRP A 16 14.58 7.59 -6.14
N ASN A 17 13.86 6.91 -5.25
CA ASN A 17 12.46 6.53 -5.47
C ASN A 17 11.57 7.03 -4.32
N ASN A 18 10.26 7.03 -4.57
CA ASN A 18 9.25 7.47 -3.62
C ASN A 18 8.72 6.33 -2.74
N GLY A 19 9.27 5.11 -2.84
CA GLY A 19 8.68 3.90 -2.26
C GLY A 19 8.52 3.97 -0.74
N VAL A 20 9.51 4.52 -0.03
CA VAL A 20 9.45 4.68 1.44
C VAL A 20 8.34 5.65 1.86
N VAL A 21 8.23 6.79 1.17
CA VAL A 21 7.23 7.82 1.46
C VAL A 21 5.82 7.29 1.16
N GLU A 22 5.64 6.61 0.03
CA GLU A 22 4.38 5.97 -0.33
C GLU A 22 3.97 4.88 0.66
N GLY A 23 4.93 4.11 1.18
CA GLY A 23 4.71 3.16 2.26
C GLY A 23 4.16 3.83 3.52
N HIS A 24 4.75 4.95 3.95
CA HIS A 24 4.25 5.74 5.08
C HIS A 24 2.84 6.29 4.83
N VAL A 25 2.60 6.84 3.63
CA VAL A 25 1.28 7.35 3.23
C VAL A 25 0.24 6.23 3.23
N ASN A 26 0.58 5.04 2.72
CA ASN A 26 -0.32 3.90 2.69
C ASN A 26 -0.64 3.41 4.11
N ARG A 27 0.37 3.30 4.99
CA ARG A 27 0.17 2.95 6.40
C ARG A 27 -0.78 3.94 7.10
N LEU A 28 -0.60 5.24 6.87
CA LEU A 28 -1.47 6.27 7.44
C LEU A 28 -2.90 6.16 6.89
N LYS A 29 -3.09 5.98 5.58
CA LYS A 29 -4.42 5.77 4.98
C LYS A 29 -5.11 4.53 5.55
N MET A 30 -4.37 3.44 5.73
CA MET A 30 -4.87 2.19 6.30
C MET A 30 -5.26 2.37 7.77
N LEU A 31 -4.47 3.10 8.56
CA LEU A 31 -4.81 3.46 9.95
C LEU A 31 -6.09 4.31 10.01
N LYS A 32 -6.21 5.35 9.19
CA LYS A 32 -7.42 6.19 9.12
C LYS A 32 -8.66 5.37 8.74
N ARG A 33 -8.58 4.47 7.77
CA ARG A 33 -9.71 3.60 7.39
C ARG A 33 -10.20 2.71 8.53
N ARG A 34 -9.28 2.19 9.35
CA ARG A 34 -9.60 1.39 10.55
C ARG A 34 -10.26 2.22 11.65
N ILE A 35 -9.72 3.40 11.96
CA ILE A 35 -10.14 4.18 13.14
C ILE A 35 -11.45 4.91 12.90
N TYR A 36 -11.68 5.44 11.69
CA TYR A 36 -12.88 6.25 11.42
C TYR A 36 -14.11 5.42 11.02
N GLY A 37 -14.13 4.11 11.28
CA GLY A 37 -15.27 3.25 10.92
C GLY A 37 -15.52 3.13 9.42
N ARG A 38 -14.51 3.40 8.58
CA ARG A 38 -14.61 3.36 7.11
C ARG A 38 -14.16 2.04 6.48
N ALA A 39 -13.84 1.04 7.31
CA ALA A 39 -13.49 -0.29 6.84
C ALA A 39 -14.74 -1.17 6.81
N GLU A 40 -15.11 -1.65 5.62
CA GLU A 40 -16.16 -2.66 5.46
C GLU A 40 -15.75 -4.00 6.08
N PHE A 41 -16.73 -4.87 6.31
CA PHE A 41 -16.53 -6.16 6.98
C PHE A 41 -15.47 -7.04 6.29
N GLU A 42 -15.38 -7.00 4.95
CA GLU A 42 -14.37 -7.75 4.20
C GLU A 42 -12.93 -7.32 4.53
N LEU A 43 -12.69 -6.01 4.64
CA LEU A 43 -11.38 -5.45 5.00
C LEU A 43 -11.00 -5.79 6.44
N LEU A 44 -11.96 -5.77 7.36
CA LEU A 44 -11.76 -6.18 8.75
C LEU A 44 -11.48 -7.69 8.84
N ARG A 45 -12.22 -8.51 8.08
CA ARG A 45 -12.05 -9.97 8.01
C ARG A 45 -10.67 -10.36 7.48
N GLN A 46 -10.20 -9.72 6.41
CA GLN A 46 -8.85 -9.93 5.88
C GLN A 46 -7.78 -9.62 6.95
N ARG A 47 -7.98 -8.59 7.79
CA ARG A 47 -7.02 -8.25 8.84
C ARG A 47 -6.99 -9.24 10.00
N VAL A 48 -8.16 -9.72 10.44
CA VAL A 48 -8.28 -10.65 11.58
C VAL A 48 -7.89 -12.07 11.18
N MET A 49 -8.24 -12.49 9.97
CA MET A 49 -8.00 -13.86 9.49
C MET A 49 -6.72 -14.02 8.67
N SER A 50 -6.10 -12.93 8.20
CA SER A 50 -4.72 -13.02 7.73
C SER A 50 -3.87 -13.37 8.95
N PRO A 51 -3.23 -14.55 9.01
CA PRO A 51 -2.13 -14.72 9.93
C PRO A 51 -1.11 -13.66 9.52
N LEU A 52 -0.68 -12.82 10.47
CA LEU A 52 0.59 -12.16 10.30
C LEU A 52 1.63 -13.29 10.19
N ALA A 53 2.47 -13.23 9.17
CA ALA A 53 3.79 -13.85 9.25
C ALA A 53 4.50 -13.39 10.53
#